data_AF-A0A7K7KZN2-F1
#
_entry.id   AF-A0A7K7KZN2-F1
#
_cell.length_a   1.000
_cell.length_b   1.000
_cell.length_c   1.000
_cell.angle_alpha   90.00
_cell.angle_beta   90.00
_cell.angle_gamma   90.00
#
_symmetry.space_group_name_H-M   'P 1'
#
loop_
_entity.id
_entity.type
_entity.pdbx_description
1 polymer ?
#
loop_
_entity_poly.entity_id
_entity_poly.type
_entity_poly.pdbx_seq_one_letter_code
_entity_poly.pdbx_strand_id
1 'polypeptide(L)'
;AQLTNDTCSLVPQVIKSCTEFIEKYGIVDGIYRVSGVASNIQKLRHEFDSEQIPDLTKETYIHDIHSVSSLCKLYFRELPNPLLTYHLYDKFS
;
A
#
# COMPACT_ATOMS: atom_id res chain seq x y z
N ALA A 1 12.50 -6.61 2.22
CA ALA A 1 11.55 -5.52 1.97
C ALA A 1 12.13 -4.24 2.56
N GLN A 2 12.76 -3.41 1.73
CA GLN A 2 13.17 -2.06 2.11
C GLN A 2 12.17 -1.10 1.49
N LEU A 3 11.00 -1.00 2.12
CA LEU A 3 9.98 -0.02 1.79
C LEU A 3 10.12 1.11 2.81
N THR A 4 11.07 2.00 2.51
CA THR A 4 11.36 3.31 3.16
C THR A 4 11.37 3.32 4.69
N ASN A 5 12.57 3.14 5.26
CA ASN A 5 12.89 3.51 6.66
C ASN A 5 13.26 5.00 6.74
N ASP A 6 12.42 5.90 6.22
CA ASP A 6 12.63 7.31 6.48
C ASP A 6 12.35 7.56 7.97
N THR A 7 13.41 7.74 8.75
CA THR A 7 13.38 7.83 10.23
C THR A 7 12.63 9.05 10.77
N CYS A 8 11.97 9.84 9.92
CA CYS A 8 11.27 11.07 10.28
C CYS A 8 9.73 10.97 10.18
N SER A 9 9.17 9.84 9.72
CA SER A 9 7.72 9.60 9.70
C SER A 9 7.31 8.46 10.63
N LEU A 10 6.21 8.64 11.37
CA LEU A 10 5.64 7.61 12.28
C LEU A 10 5.11 6.37 11.54
N VAL A 11 4.93 6.48 10.22
CA VAL A 11 4.39 5.43 9.35
C VAL A 11 5.18 5.37 8.03
N PRO A 12 5.28 4.17 7.40
CA PRO A 12 5.93 3.98 6.10
C PRO A 12 5.27 4.83 5.00
N GLN A 13 6.09 5.40 4.12
CA GLN A 13 5.63 6.32 3.07
C GLN A 13 4.63 5.67 2.09
N VAL A 14 4.84 4.40 1.74
CA VAL A 14 3.90 3.63 0.90
C VAL A 14 2.51 3.54 1.51
N ILE A 15 2.41 3.39 2.83
CA ILE A 15 1.11 3.35 3.53
C ILE A 15 0.46 4.73 3.45
N LYS A 16 1.20 5.78 3.82
CA LYS A 16 0.69 7.16 3.78
C LYS A 16 0.17 7.55 2.39
N SER A 17 0.97 7.35 1.35
CA SER A 17 0.58 7.68 -0.03
C SER A 17 -0.62 6.87 -0.51
N CYS A 18 -0.66 5.57 -0.23
CA CYS A 18 -1.79 4.73 -0.62
C CYS A 18 -3.08 5.16 0.10
N THR A 19 -3.04 5.41 1.41
CA THR A 19 -4.23 5.76 2.18
C THR A 19 -4.78 7.13 1.78
N GLU A 20 -3.92 8.15 1.66
CA GLU A 20 -4.34 9.49 1.22
C GLU A 20 -4.98 9.45 -0.18
N PHE A 21 -4.42 8.65 -1.09
CA PHE A 21 -4.98 8.46 -2.42
C PHE A 21 -6.34 7.74 -2.37
N ILE A 22 -6.48 6.66 -1.61
CA ILE A 22 -7.73 5.88 -1.51
C ILE A 22 -8.82 6.68 -0.80
N GLU A 23 -8.49 7.48 0.21
CA GLU A 23 -9.47 8.36 0.87
C GLU A 23 -10.00 9.43 -0.09
N LYS A 24 -9.13 9.96 -0.96
CA LYS A 24 -9.50 11.02 -1.90
C LYS A 24 -10.25 10.51 -3.13
N TYR A 25 -9.87 9.35 -3.68
CA TYR A 25 -10.37 8.86 -4.96
C TYR A 25 -11.11 7.50 -4.87
N GLY A 26 -10.99 6.79 -3.75
CA GLY A 26 -11.34 5.38 -3.60
C GLY A 26 -12.75 5.08 -3.13
N ILE A 27 -13.66 6.07 -3.17
CA ILE A 27 -15.09 5.84 -2.95
C ILE A 27 -15.68 5.21 -4.22
N VAL A 28 -15.37 3.92 -4.41
CA VAL A 28 -15.79 3.09 -5.54
C VAL A 28 -16.27 1.72 -5.06
N ASP A 29 -17.06 1.01 -5.86
CA ASP A 29 -17.49 -0.33 -5.50
C ASP A 29 -16.28 -1.28 -5.36
N GLY A 30 -16.31 -2.08 -4.30
CA GLY A 30 -15.31 -3.13 -4.09
C GLY A 30 -13.90 -2.64 -3.82
N ILE A 31 -13.69 -1.40 -3.36
CA ILE A 31 -12.38 -0.97 -2.85
C ILE A 31 -11.88 -1.95 -1.78
N TYR A 32 -10.60 -2.33 -1.84
CA TYR A 32 -9.97 -3.42 -1.07
C TYR A 32 -10.51 -4.85 -1.31
N ARG A 33 -11.74 -5.05 -1.81
CA ARG A 33 -12.29 -6.37 -2.18
C ARG A 33 -11.81 -6.83 -3.55
N VAL A 34 -11.96 -5.98 -4.57
CA VAL A 34 -11.50 -6.21 -5.94
C VAL A 34 -9.98 -6.04 -6.00
N SER A 35 -9.31 -6.98 -6.66
CA SER A 35 -7.86 -6.93 -6.84
C SER A 35 -7.50 -6.13 -8.08
N GLY A 36 -6.42 -5.35 -7.98
CA GLY A 36 -5.83 -4.66 -9.13
C GLY A 36 -5.09 -5.62 -10.05
N VAL A 37 -4.61 -5.08 -11.17
CA VAL A 37 -3.85 -5.85 -12.16
C VAL A 37 -2.46 -6.17 -11.60
N ALA A 38 -2.09 -7.46 -11.59
CA ALA A 38 -0.84 -7.92 -10.97
C ALA A 38 0.41 -7.18 -11.49
N SER A 39 0.50 -6.93 -12.80
CA SER A 39 1.61 -6.17 -13.39
C SER A 39 1.69 -4.73 -12.88
N ASN A 40 0.55 -4.06 -12.70
CA ASN A 40 0.49 -2.68 -12.23
C ASN A 40 0.85 -2.59 -10.75
N ILE A 41 0.41 -3.56 -9.94
CA ILE A 41 0.81 -3.69 -8.53
C ILE A 41 2.34 -3.86 -8.43
N GLN A 42 2.94 -4.75 -9.24
CA GLN A 42 4.39 -4.95 -9.23
C GLN A 42 5.16 -3.71 -9.72
N LYS A 43 4.64 -3.01 -10.72
CA LYS A 43 5.22 -1.75 -11.19
C LYS A 43 5.21 -0.69 -10.07
N LEU A 44 4.07 -0.48 -9.42
CA LEU A 44 3.95 0.45 -8.28
C LEU A 44 4.89 0.05 -7.13
N ARG A 45 4.95 -1.25 -6.80
CA ARG A 45 5.88 -1.78 -5.79
C ARG A 45 7.32 -1.40 -6.10
N HIS A 46 7.74 -1.60 -7.35
CA HIS A 46 9.09 -1.26 -7.78
C HIS A 46 9.39 0.25 -7.71
N GLU A 47 8.40 1.09 -8.04
CA GLU A 47 8.51 2.55 -7.91
C GLU A 47 8.78 2.94 -6.45
N PHE A 48 7.99 2.43 -5.50
CA PHE A 48 8.19 2.68 -4.07
C PHE A 48 9.50 2.07 -3.52
N ASP A 49 9.89 0.87 -3.96
CA ASP A 49 11.15 0.22 -3.55
C ASP A 49 12.39 1.00 -4.03
N SER A 50 12.27 1.76 -5.13
CA SER A 50 13.38 2.52 -5.73
C SER A 50 13.53 3.92 -5.15
N GLU A 51 12.92 4.20 -3.99
CA GLU A 51 12.86 5.52 -3.33
C GLU A 51 12.25 6.64 -4.20
N GLN A 52 11.59 6.29 -5.31
CA GLN A 52 10.83 7.20 -6.14
C GLN A 52 9.38 7.17 -5.66
N ILE A 53 8.99 8.09 -4.78
CA ILE A 53 7.59 8.21 -4.37
C ILE A 53 6.76 8.52 -5.62
N PRO A 54 5.90 7.60 -6.09
CA PRO A 54 5.16 7.82 -7.30
C PRO A 54 4.11 8.90 -7.06
N ASP A 55 3.96 9.80 -8.04
CA ASP A 55 2.88 10.76 -8.05
C ASP A 55 1.56 10.04 -8.41
N LEU A 56 0.85 9.60 -7.36
CA LEU A 56 -0.43 8.91 -7.47
C LEU A 56 -1.57 9.83 -7.98
N THR A 57 -1.35 11.14 -8.14
CA THR A 57 -2.38 12.05 -8.65
C THR A 57 -2.56 11.97 -10.17
N LYS A 58 -1.67 11.27 -10.88
CA LYS A 58 -1.78 11.04 -12.32
C LYS A 58 -3.03 10.22 -12.67
N GLU A 59 -3.70 10.59 -13.76
CA GLU A 59 -4.92 9.92 -14.25
C GLU A 59 -4.78 8.41 -14.35
N THR A 60 -3.60 7.91 -14.75
CA THR A 60 -3.32 6.47 -14.85
C THR A 60 -3.59 5.73 -13.54
N TYR A 61 -3.24 6.31 -12.38
CA TYR A 61 -3.47 5.68 -11.09
C TYR A 61 -4.90 5.91 -10.59
N ILE A 62 -5.51 7.07 -10.90
CA ILE A 62 -6.92 7.35 -10.60
C ILE A 62 -7.84 6.31 -11.26
N HIS A 63 -7.56 5.93 -12.50
CA HIS A 63 -8.29 4.88 -13.21
C HIS A 63 -7.96 3.45 -12.74
N ASP A 64 -6.87 3.26 -11.98
CA ASP A 64 -6.42 1.95 -11.48
C ASP A 64 -6.31 1.92 -9.95
N ILE A 65 -7.38 2.38 -9.30
CA ILE A 65 -7.48 2.46 -7.84
C ILE A 65 -7.34 1.11 -7.13
N HIS A 66 -7.78 0.04 -7.80
CA HIS A 66 -7.69 -1.32 -7.25
C HIS A 66 -6.23 -1.79 -7.14
N SER A 67 -5.32 -1.35 -8.01
CA SER A 67 -3.90 -1.65 -7.90
C SER A 67 -3.25 -0.92 -6.72
N VAL A 68 -3.61 0.34 -6.46
CA VAL A 68 -3.12 1.08 -5.28
C VAL A 68 -3.61 0.44 -3.97
N SER A 69 -4.90 0.09 -3.89
CA SER A 69 -5.43 -0.62 -2.70
C SER A 69 -4.83 -2.03 -2.52
N SER A 70 -4.50 -2.71 -3.62
CA SER A 70 -3.84 -4.01 -3.58
C SER A 70 -2.38 -3.90 -3.13
N LEU A 71 -1.66 -2.85 -3.54
CA LEU A 71 -0.32 -2.55 -3.03
C LEU A 71 -0.35 -2.27 -1.53
N CYS A 72 -1.30 -1.47 -1.05
CA CYS A 72 -1.47 -1.18 0.38
C CYS A 72 -1.61 -2.47 1.21
N LYS A 73 -2.46 -3.41 0.74
CA LYS A 73 -2.59 -4.74 1.37
C LYS A 73 -1.32 -5.57 1.26
N LEU A 74 -0.65 -5.53 0.11
CA LEU A 74 0.58 -6.28 -0.15
C LEU A 74 1.66 -5.90 0.84
N TYR A 75 1.80 -4.60 1.14
CA TYR A 75 2.75 -4.10 2.14
C TYR A 75 2.62 -4.84 3.47
N PHE A 76 1.42 -4.87 4.06
CA PHE A 76 1.18 -5.52 5.35
C PHE A 76 1.40 -7.04 5.29
N ARG A 77 1.13 -7.67 4.15
CA ARG A 77 1.35 -9.09 3.93
C ARG A 77 2.84 -9.46 3.83
N GLU A 78 3.67 -8.56 3.31
CA GLU A 78 5.11 -8.78 3.14
C GLU A 78 5.94 -8.37 4.38
N LEU A 79 5.31 -7.83 5.42
CA LEU A 79 6.01 -7.51 6.66
C LEU A 79 6.60 -8.78 7.29
N PRO A 80 7.88 -8.76 7.72
CA PRO A 80 8.51 -9.91 8.36
C PRO A 80 7.87 -10.25 9.71
N ASN A 81 7.33 -9.24 10.39
CA ASN A 81 6.48 -9.39 11.56
C ASN A 81 5.15 -8.69 11.24
N PRO A 82 4.01 -9.40 11.26
CA PRO A 82 2.71 -8.84 10.88
C PRO A 82 2.35 -7.64 11.74
N LEU A 83 1.45 -6.79 11.24
CA LEU A 83 1.04 -5.56 11.93
C LEU A 83 0.60 -5.79 13.38
N LEU A 84 -0.11 -6.89 13.66
CA LEU A 84 -0.56 -7.25 15.00
C LEU A 84 0.47 -8.05 15.82
N THR A 85 1.64 -8.32 15.25
CA THR A 85 2.81 -9.02 15.84
C THR A 85 2.53 -10.44 16.34
N TYR A 86 3.42 -11.38 16.04
CA TYR A 86 3.23 -12.78 16.50
C TYR A 86 3.10 -12.92 18.02
N HIS A 87 3.80 -12.09 18.79
CA HIS A 87 3.77 -12.13 20.26
C HIS A 87 2.40 -11.78 20.86
N LEU A 88 1.56 -11.02 20.16
CA LEU A 88 0.25 -10.59 20.67
C LEU A 88 -0.91 -11.42 20.13
N TYR A 89 -0.66 -12.41 19.25
CA TYR A 89 -1.73 -13.17 18.59
C TYR A 89 -2.68 -13.85 19.57
N ASP A 90 -2.16 -14.53 20.60
CA ASP A 90 -2.98 -15.20 21.61
C ASP A 90 -3.81 -14.24 22.46
N LYS A 91 -3.47 -12.94 22.46
CA LYS A 91 -4.25 -11.90 23.17
C LYS A 91 -5.37 -11.32 22.32
N PHE A 92 -5.35 -11.55 21.01
CA PHE A 92 -6.36 -11.07 20.05
C PHE A 92 -7.35 -12.17 19.62
N SER A 93 -7.13 -13.43 20.03
CA SER A 93 -7.96 -14.59 19.71
C SER A 93 -9.07 -14.86 20.72
#